data_AF-A0A7W0K4V7-F1
#
_entry.id   AF-A0A7W0K4V7-F1
#
_cell.length_a   1.000
_cell.length_b   1.000
_cell.length_c   1.000
_cell.angle_alpha   90.00
_cell.angle_beta   90.00
_cell.angle_gamma   90.00
#
_symmetry.space_group_name_H-M   'P 1'
#
loop_
_entity.id
_entity.type
_entity.pdbx_description
1 polymer ?
#
loop_
_entity_poly.entity_id
_entity_poly.type
_entity_poly.pdbx_seq_one_letter_code
_entity_poly.pdbx_strand_id
1 'polypeptide(L)'
;MALGSLLPSGRSANALGNLVFVPLFLLGGGGPPRAVMTSAMQSLSDVLPLSHLVGGLRLSWLGTTDDPHALWWPMSVAALAVVVSVVIARRRTD
;
A
#
# COMPACT_ATOMS: atom_id res chain seq x y z
N MET A 1 -1.92 -10.12 -7.17
CA MET A 1 -1.57 -10.57 -8.54
C MET A 1 -0.11 -10.28 -8.91
N ALA A 2 0.38 -9.03 -8.82
CA ALA A 2 1.76 -8.68 -9.20
C ALA A 2 2.88 -9.48 -8.49
N LEU A 3 2.76 -9.73 -7.18
CA LEU A 3 3.71 -10.61 -6.47
C LEU A 3 3.69 -12.05 -7.01
N GLY A 4 2.51 -12.55 -7.36
CA GLY A 4 2.33 -13.88 -7.96
C GLY A 4 2.94 -14.05 -9.34
N SER A 5 3.20 -12.95 -10.03
CA SER A 5 3.88 -12.97 -11.33
C SER A 5 5.39 -12.78 -11.26
N LEU A 6 5.94 -12.36 -10.12
CA LEU A 6 7.38 -12.25 -9.90
C LEU A 6 7.95 -13.45 -9.14
N LEU A 7 7.10 -14.19 -8.43
CA LEU A 7 7.51 -15.30 -7.58
C LEU A 7 7.30 -16.65 -8.27
N PRO A 8 8.14 -17.67 -7.97
CA PRO A 8 8.16 -18.95 -8.69
C PRO A 8 6.87 -19.76 -8.57
N SER A 9 6.04 -19.49 -7.56
CA SER A 9 4.82 -20.25 -7.29
C SER A 9 3.74 -19.41 -6.61
N GLY A 10 2.47 -19.78 -6.82
CA GLY A 10 1.35 -19.15 -6.12
C GLY A 10 1.42 -19.26 -4.59
N ARG A 11 2.09 -20.29 -4.06
CA ARG A 11 2.34 -20.48 -2.62
C ARG A 11 3.37 -19.49 -2.08
N SER A 12 4.49 -19.29 -2.79
CA SER A 12 5.50 -18.30 -2.40
C SER A 12 4.95 -16.86 -2.48
N ALA A 13 4.09 -16.58 -3.45
CA ALA A 13 3.39 -15.31 -3.56
C ALA A 13 2.44 -15.02 -2.40
N ASN A 14 1.65 -16.02 -1.99
CA ASN A 14 0.80 -15.89 -0.81
C ASN A 14 1.62 -15.70 0.46
N ALA A 15 2.66 -16.51 0.65
CA ALA A 15 3.52 -16.42 1.83
C ALA A 15 4.19 -15.04 1.94
N LEU A 16 4.74 -14.51 0.84
CA LEU A 16 5.35 -13.18 0.83
C LEU A 16 4.31 -12.09 1.05
N GLY A 17 3.14 -12.19 0.42
CA GLY A 17 2.04 -11.24 0.63
C GLY A 17 1.65 -11.14 2.10
N ASN A 18 1.52 -12.28 2.78
CA ASN A 18 1.16 -12.33 4.19
C ASN A 18 2.30 -11.81 5.10
N LEU A 19 3.55 -12.11 4.76
CA LEU A 19 4.73 -11.63 5.48
C LEU A 19 4.87 -10.10 5.42
N VAL A 20 4.65 -9.52 4.23
CA VAL A 20 4.79 -8.07 4.01
C VAL A 20 3.56 -7.30 4.50
N PHE A 21 2.39 -7.95 4.57
CA PHE A 21 1.16 -7.30 5.03
C PHE A 21 1.29 -6.70 6.43
N VAL A 22 1.84 -7.43 7.40
CA VAL A 22 1.88 -6.96 8.80
C VAL A 22 2.69 -5.67 8.95
N PRO A 23 3.95 -5.57 8.46
CA PRO A 23 4.69 -4.30 8.47
C PRO A 23 3.93 -3.16 7.79
N LEU A 24 3.32 -3.41 6.63
CA LEU A 24 2.56 -2.39 5.89
C LEU A 24 1.33 -1.93 6.65
N PHE A 25 0.61 -2.84 7.29
CA PHE A 25 -0.57 -2.53 8.08
C PHE A 25 -0.20 -1.68 9.30
N LEU A 26 0.85 -2.06 10.04
CA LEU A 26 1.30 -1.32 11.22
C LEU A 26 1.76 0.10 10.87
N LEU A 27 2.55 0.24 9.80
CA LEU A 27 3.03 1.54 9.33
C LEU A 27 1.93 2.36 8.65
N GLY A 28 0.98 1.71 7.98
CA GLY A 28 -0.12 2.35 7.24
C GLY A 28 -1.26 2.90 8.09
N GLY A 29 -1.15 2.86 9.43
CA GLY A 29 -2.15 3.39 10.35
C GLY A 29 -2.93 2.34 11.15
N GLY A 30 -2.63 1.05 10.99
CA GLY A 30 -3.12 -0.01 11.86
C GLY A 30 -2.31 -0.19 13.15
N GLY A 31 -1.13 0.45 13.23
CA GLY A 31 -0.24 0.44 14.38
C GLY A 31 -0.30 1.72 15.22
N PRO A 32 0.81 2.13 15.87
CA PRO A 32 0.86 3.35 16.67
C PRO A 32 0.52 4.60 15.85
N PRO A 33 -0.01 5.66 16.48
CA PRO A 33 -0.15 6.95 15.81
C PRO A 33 1.17 7.43 15.21
N ARG A 34 1.13 8.00 14.01
CA ARG A 34 2.34 8.48 13.31
C ARG A 34 3.20 9.43 14.16
N ALA A 35 2.56 10.26 14.98
CA ALA A 35 3.24 11.22 15.85
C ALA A 35 4.19 10.59 16.88
N VAL A 36 4.01 9.31 17.22
CA VAL A 36 4.88 8.59 18.17
C VAL A 36 5.86 7.65 17.47
N MET A 37 5.81 7.55 16.14
CA MET A 37 6.76 6.76 15.37
C MET A 37 8.12 7.46 15.26
N THR A 38 9.19 6.70 15.08
CA THR A 38 10.51 7.27 14.79
C THR A 38 10.50 7.97 13.43
N SER A 39 11.43 8.92 13.21
CA SER A 39 11.54 9.65 11.92
C SER A 39 11.60 8.71 10.71
N ALA A 40 12.37 7.63 10.78
CA ALA A 40 12.46 6.65 9.69
C ALA A 40 11.12 5.95 9.39
N MET A 41 10.37 5.58 10.43
CA MET A 41 9.06 4.96 10.28
C MET A 41 8.04 5.95 9.71
N GLN A 42 8.07 7.22 10.12
CA GLN A 42 7.22 8.26 9.56
C GLN A 42 7.46 8.44 8.06
N SER A 43 8.74 8.50 7.64
CA SER A 43 9.10 8.61 6.22
C SER A 43 8.65 7.39 5.41
N LEU A 44 8.71 6.18 5.99
CA LEU A 44 8.18 4.98 5.35
C LEU A 44 6.65 5.08 5.19
N SER A 45 5.94 5.47 6.25
CA SER A 45 4.49 5.66 6.22
C SER A 45 4.05 6.68 5.17
N ASP A 46 4.81 7.74 4.93
CA ASP A 46 4.50 8.75 3.90
C ASP A 46 4.52 8.24 2.47
N VAL A 47 5.22 7.13 2.20
CA VAL A 47 5.25 6.53 0.87
C VAL A 47 4.12 5.52 0.72
N LEU A 48 3.65 4.94 1.82
CA LEU A 48 2.65 3.89 1.79
C LEU A 48 1.28 4.44 1.39
N PRO A 49 0.69 3.97 0.28
CA PRO A 49 -0.66 4.39 -0.12
C PRO A 49 -1.70 4.07 0.95
N LEU A 50 -1.46 3.03 1.76
CA LEU A 50 -2.34 2.64 2.85
C LEU A 50 -2.48 3.73 3.93
N SER A 51 -1.39 4.45 4.25
CA SER A 51 -1.41 5.57 5.20
C SER A 51 -2.39 6.65 4.78
N HIS A 52 -2.37 6.99 3.49
CA HIS A 52 -3.20 8.01 2.90
C HIS A 52 -4.66 7.56 2.76
N LEU A 53 -4.91 6.27 2.49
CA LEU A 53 -6.26 5.70 2.53
C LEU A 53 -6.88 5.80 3.93
N VAL A 54 -6.11 5.50 4.99
CA VAL A 54 -6.57 5.66 6.38
C VAL A 54 -6.80 7.15 6.69
N GLY A 55 -5.97 8.06 6.17
CA GLY A 55 -6.22 9.51 6.19
C GLY A 55 -7.55 9.91 5.55
N GLY A 56 -7.87 9.36 4.37
CA GLY A 56 -9.13 9.62 3.67
C GLY A 56 -10.35 9.03 4.37
N LEU A 57 -10.23 7.83 4.95
CA LEU A 57 -11.29 7.24 5.77
C LEU A 57 -11.58 8.11 7.00
N ARG A 58 -10.55 8.63 7.66
CA ARG A 58 -10.72 9.59 8.77
C ARG A 58 -11.44 10.85 8.32
N LEU A 59 -11.18 11.39 7.12
CA LEU A 59 -11.95 12.50 6.57
C LEU A 59 -13.45 12.18 6.51
N SER A 60 -13.80 10.99 6.03
CA SER A 60 -15.20 10.57 5.90
C SER A 60 -15.91 10.34 7.24
N TRP A 61 -15.17 9.92 8.27
CA TRP A 61 -15.73 9.59 9.58
C TRP A 61 -15.73 10.76 10.55
N LEU A 62 -14.66 11.56 10.55
CA LEU A 62 -14.41 12.63 11.51
C LEU A 62 -14.64 14.02 10.91
N GLY A 63 -14.86 14.10 9.59
CA GLY A 63 -15.05 15.36 8.86
C GLY A 63 -13.75 16.14 8.62
N THR A 64 -12.60 15.62 9.07
CA THR A 64 -11.29 16.27 8.95
C THR A 64 -10.19 15.28 8.60
N THR A 65 -9.17 15.75 7.87
CA THR A 65 -7.94 15.00 7.64
C THR A 65 -6.77 15.97 7.48
N ASP A 66 -5.63 15.60 8.05
CA ASP A 66 -4.39 16.37 7.94
C ASP A 66 -3.55 15.93 6.73
N ASP A 67 -4.10 15.03 5.90
CA ASP A 67 -3.39 14.37 4.82
C ASP A 67 -3.81 14.89 3.43
N PRO A 68 -2.99 15.75 2.78
CA PRO A 68 -3.29 16.30 1.46
C PRO A 68 -3.19 15.27 0.33
N HIS A 69 -2.65 14.08 0.60
CA HIS A 69 -2.45 13.02 -0.40
C HIS A 69 -3.54 11.93 -0.33
N ALA A 70 -4.50 12.05 0.59
CA ALA A 70 -5.49 11.04 0.92
C ALA A 70 -6.28 10.46 -0.28
N LEU A 71 -6.55 11.26 -1.31
CA LEU A 71 -7.33 10.82 -2.48
C LEU A 71 -6.46 10.37 -3.66
N TRP A 72 -5.59 11.24 -4.16
CA TRP A 72 -4.95 11.04 -5.45
C TRP A 72 -3.77 10.07 -5.40
N TRP A 73 -3.03 10.01 -4.29
CA TRP A 73 -1.85 9.17 -4.18
C TRP A 73 -2.22 7.68 -4.16
N PRO A 74 -3.18 7.20 -3.33
CA PRO A 74 -3.62 5.81 -3.38
C PRO A 74 -4.15 5.39 -4.75
N MET A 75 -4.92 6.27 -5.41
CA MET A 75 -5.46 6.00 -6.75
C MET A 75 -4.34 5.85 -7.78
N SER A 76 -3.31 6.69 -7.69
CA SER A 76 -2.14 6.62 -8.59
C SER A 76 -1.36 5.33 -8.41
N VAL A 77 -1.12 4.91 -7.16
CA VAL A 77 -0.42 3.64 -6.87
C VAL A 77 -1.26 2.43 -7.30
N ALA A 78 -2.57 2.47 -7.09
CA ALA A 78 -3.47 1.41 -7.56
C ALA A 78 -3.50 1.31 -9.09
N ALA A 79 -3.60 2.43 -9.80
CA ALA A 79 -3.54 2.48 -11.25
C ALA A 79 -2.21 1.93 -11.78
N LEU A 80 -1.08 2.34 -11.18
CA LEU A 80 0.24 1.80 -11.53
C LEU A 80 0.31 0.29 -11.31
N ALA A 81 -0.18 -0.22 -10.17
CA ALA A 81 -0.18 -1.64 -9.87
C ALA A 81 -1.01 -2.45 -10.88
N VAL A 82 -2.14 -1.89 -11.36
CA VAL A 82 -2.95 -2.49 -12.42
C VAL A 82 -2.18 -2.50 -13.75
N VAL A 83 -1.61 -1.36 -14.16
CA VAL A 83 -0.82 -1.25 -15.40
C VAL A 83 0.33 -2.25 -15.41
N VAL A 84 1.11 -2.32 -14.33
CA VAL A 84 2.21 -3.27 -14.17
C VAL A 84 1.70 -4.70 -14.26
N SER A 85 0.58 -5.02 -13.61
CA SER A 85 -0.01 -6.36 -13.66
C SER A 85 -0.43 -6.73 -15.08
N VAL A 86 -1.04 -5.81 -15.84
CA VAL A 86 -1.45 -6.02 -17.23
C VAL A 86 -0.24 -6.19 -18.14
N VAL A 87 0.80 -5.37 -17.99
CA VAL A 87 2.05 -5.48 -18.78
C VAL A 87 2.73 -6.83 -18.54
N ILE A 88 2.83 -7.26 -17.29
CA ILE A 88 3.41 -8.56 -16.96
C ILE A 88 2.57 -9.70 -17.52
N ALA A 89 1.24 -9.60 -17.45
CA ALA A 89 0.34 -10.60 -18.02
C ALA A 89 0.51 -10.72 -19.54
N ARG A 90 0.61 -9.59 -20.27
CA ARG A 90 0.81 -9.57 -21.73
C ARG A 90 2.15 -10.16 -22.14
N ARG A 91 3.24 -9.85 -21.44
CA ARG A 91 4.57 -10.41 -21.72
C ARG A 91 4.69 -11.93 -21.52
N ARG A 92 3.69 -12.58 -20.91
CA ARG A 92 3.65 -14.03 -20.73
C ARG A 92 2.85 -14.75 -21.81
N THR A 93 2.08 -14.01 -22.61
CA THR A 93 1.25 -14.57 -23.69
C THR A 93 1.90 -14.45 -25.07
N ASP A 94 2.93 -13.61 -25.20
CA ASP A 94 3.80 -13.49 -26.38
C ASP A 94 5.01 -14.45 -26.27
#